data_AF-A0A0N5C110-F1
#
_entry.id   AF-A0A0N5C110-F1
#
_cell.length_a   1.000
_cell.length_b   1.000
_cell.length_c   1.000
_cell.angle_alpha   90.00
_cell.angle_beta   90.00
_cell.angle_gamma   90.00
#
_symmetry.space_group_name_H-M   'P 1'
#
loop_
_entity.id
_entity.type
_entity.pdbx_description
1 polymer ?
#
loop_
_entity_poly.entity_id
_entity_poly.type
_entity_poly.pdbx_seq_one_letter_code
_entity_poly.pdbx_strand_id
1 'polypeptide(L)'
;MSLNRFIAVGQPIMYAKLFQNYLVCIYIFITIVIGGLIGIISSKYDCSYMNSSLLERLYVSYTTDDITSFVLAYTFGLYIPLVAISFILNIKTIKKLKVRNLISNIGSSSDIRLSIYTFFSFGMAIIFLLVYILRVVSILTGDQFYNIIGTTSLSYIIDIETFGSFYFSLFTK
;
A
#
# COMPACT_ATOMS: atom_id res chain seq x y z
N MET A 1 -0.08 -8.11 -0.76
CA MET A 1 -0.02 -8.87 0.52
C MET A 1 -1.38 -9.27 1.09
N SER A 2 -2.40 -8.42 1.09
CA SER A 2 -3.74 -8.74 1.65
C SER A 2 -4.44 -9.95 1.01
N LEU A 3 -4.38 -10.07 -0.32
CA LEU A 3 -4.93 -11.23 -1.06
C LEU A 3 -4.28 -12.56 -0.66
N ASN A 4 -2.95 -12.58 -0.53
CA ASN A 4 -2.17 -13.73 -0.09
C ASN A 4 -2.70 -14.29 1.23
N ARG A 5 -2.86 -13.42 2.24
CA ARG A 5 -3.38 -13.80 3.56
C ARG A 5 -4.84 -14.22 3.53
N PHE A 6 -5.67 -13.51 2.76
CA PHE A 6 -7.08 -13.85 2.63
C PHE A 6 -7.27 -15.27 2.10
N ILE A 7 -6.49 -15.67 1.08
CA ILE A 7 -6.53 -17.02 0.52
C ILE A 7 -5.94 -18.03 1.51
N ALA A 8 -4.82 -17.71 2.17
CA ALA A 8 -4.19 -18.59 3.15
C ALA A 8 -5.14 -18.96 4.31
N VAL A 9 -5.83 -17.97 4.87
CA VAL A 9 -6.79 -18.16 5.98
C VAL A 9 -8.10 -18.73 5.47
N GLY A 10 -8.55 -18.29 4.30
CA GLY A 10 -9.90 -18.53 3.83
C GLY A 10 -10.09 -19.79 3.00
N GLN A 11 -9.06 -20.21 2.27
CA GLN A 11 -9.09 -21.29 1.27
C GLN A 11 -7.68 -21.93 1.12
N PRO A 12 -7.17 -22.64 2.14
CA PRO A 12 -5.81 -23.19 2.14
C PRO A 12 -5.53 -24.18 0.99
N ILE A 13 -6.55 -24.89 0.50
CA ILE A 13 -6.41 -25.81 -0.65
C ILE A 13 -6.17 -25.02 -1.95
N MET A 14 -6.81 -23.86 -2.11
CA MET A 14 -6.55 -22.98 -3.27
C MET A 14 -5.22 -22.25 -3.15
N TYR A 15 -4.74 -22.02 -1.92
CA TYR A 15 -3.46 -21.38 -1.68
C TYR A 15 -2.31 -22.09 -2.41
N ALA A 16 -2.21 -23.41 -2.25
CA ALA A 16 -1.16 -24.21 -2.88
C ALA A 16 -1.24 -24.20 -4.43
N LYS A 17 -2.42 -23.94 -5.00
CA LYS A 17 -2.61 -23.83 -6.45
C LYS A 17 -2.29 -22.42 -6.97
N LEU A 18 -2.65 -21.38 -6.22
CA LEU A 18 -2.52 -19.98 -6.64
C LEU A 18 -1.14 -19.38 -6.34
N PHE A 19 -0.42 -19.91 -5.35
CA PHE A 19 0.91 -19.42 -4.94
C PHE A 19 2.02 -20.39 -5.30
N GLN A 20 1.98 -20.93 -6.52
CA GLN A 20 3.11 -21.68 -7.08
C GLN A 20 4.24 -20.70 -7.45
N ASN A 21 5.51 -21.12 -7.31
CA ASN A 21 6.67 -20.26 -7.48
C ASN A 21 6.64 -19.46 -8.81
N TYR A 22 6.25 -20.10 -9.92
CA TYR A 22 6.18 -19.41 -11.21
C TYR A 22 5.07 -18.34 -11.26
N LEU A 23 3.91 -18.57 -10.64
CA LEU A 23 2.83 -17.59 -10.57
C LEU A 23 3.23 -16.39 -9.71
N VAL A 24 3.94 -16.62 -8.61
CA VAL A 24 4.48 -15.55 -7.75
C VAL A 24 5.45 -14.67 -8.54
N CYS A 25 6.35 -15.27 -9.33
CA CYS A 25 7.23 -14.51 -10.22
C CYS A 25 6.45 -13.65 -11.22
N ILE A 26 5.38 -14.20 -11.81
CA ILE A 26 4.50 -13.45 -12.72
C ILE A 26 3.85 -12.25 -12.00
N TYR A 27 3.33 -12.43 -10.77
CA TYR A 27 2.73 -11.34 -10.01
C TYR A 27 3.73 -10.23 -9.67
N ILE A 28 4.97 -10.60 -9.30
CA ILE A 28 6.05 -9.64 -9.06
C ILE A 28 6.39 -8.89 -10.34
N PHE A 29 6.55 -9.61 -11.45
CA PHE A 29 6.84 -9.02 -12.75
C PHE A 29 5.77 -8.02 -13.18
N ILE A 30 4.48 -8.37 -13.08
CA ILE A 30 3.36 -7.45 -13.35
C ILE A 30 3.46 -6.18 -12.49
N THR A 31 3.79 -6.32 -11.21
CA THR A 31 3.92 -5.18 -10.29
C THR A 31 5.07 -4.26 -10.71
N ILE A 32 6.21 -4.82 -11.11
CA ILE A 32 7.37 -4.06 -11.62
C ILE A 32 7.01 -3.34 -12.92
N VAL A 33 6.32 -4.01 -13.84
CA VAL A 33 5.92 -3.42 -15.13
C VAL A 33 4.97 -2.24 -14.91
N ILE A 34 3.95 -2.39 -14.06
CA ILE A 34 3.00 -1.31 -13.76
C ILE A 34 3.74 -0.13 -13.11
N GLY A 35 4.60 -0.38 -12.11
CA GLY A 35 5.39 0.67 -11.48
C GLY A 35 6.35 1.37 -12.45
N GLY A 36 7.00 0.60 -13.31
CA GLY A 36 7.89 1.10 -14.35
C GLY A 36 7.16 1.97 -15.38
N LEU A 37 5.97 1.56 -15.82
CA LEU A 37 5.14 2.36 -16.74
C LEU A 37 4.75 3.70 -16.12
N ILE A 38 4.31 3.70 -14.86
CA ILE A 38 3.99 4.94 -14.15
C ILE A 38 5.24 5.84 -14.07
N GLY A 39 6.41 5.28 -13.73
CA GLY A 39 7.67 6.01 -13.66
C GLY A 39 8.10 6.61 -15.02
N ILE A 40 8.03 5.83 -16.10
CA ILE A 40 8.40 6.27 -17.47
C ILE A 40 7.46 7.37 -17.98
N ILE A 41 6.18 7.31 -17.65
CA ILE A 41 5.24 8.37 -18.03
C ILE A 41 5.50 9.62 -17.20
N SER A 42 5.69 9.48 -15.88
CA SER A 42 6.05 10.59 -14.99
C SER A 42 7.34 11.31 -15.40
N SER A 43 8.35 10.59 -15.92
CA SER A 43 9.62 11.19 -16.33
C SER A 43 9.53 12.07 -17.58
N LYS A 44 8.39 12.10 -18.27
CA LYS A 44 8.15 12.99 -19.42
C LYS A 44 7.68 14.38 -19.02
N TYR A 45 7.35 14.58 -17.74
CA TYR A 45 6.91 15.87 -17.21
C TYR A 45 8.07 16.63 -16.57
N ASP A 46 8.10 17.93 -16.76
CA ASP A 46 9.14 18.78 -16.19
C ASP A 46 9.00 18.84 -14.66
N CYS A 47 10.14 18.69 -13.98
CA CYS A 47 10.23 18.73 -12.52
C CYS A 47 11.36 19.65 -12.07
N SER A 48 11.17 20.27 -10.91
CA SER A 48 12.18 21.09 -10.25
C SER A 48 12.28 20.75 -8.77
N TYR A 49 13.46 20.98 -8.22
CA TYR A 49 13.66 20.91 -6.78
C TYR A 49 13.21 22.23 -6.16
N MET A 50 12.17 22.16 -5.35
CA MET A 50 11.67 23.31 -4.59
C MET A 50 12.10 23.18 -3.13
N ASN A 51 12.49 24.30 -2.53
CA ASN A 51 12.78 24.33 -1.10
C ASN A 51 11.49 24.66 -0.35
N SER A 52 11.08 23.77 0.56
CA SER A 52 10.02 24.08 1.51
C SER A 52 10.63 24.79 2.71
N SER A 53 10.34 26.09 2.88
CA SER A 53 10.72 26.82 4.10
C SER A 53 10.03 26.27 5.35
N LEU A 54 8.91 25.56 5.18
CA LEU A 54 8.10 25.03 6.27
C LEU A 54 8.64 23.69 6.80
N LEU A 55 9.19 22.85 5.92
CA LEU A 55 9.82 21.58 6.30
C LEU A 55 11.36 21.64 6.32
N GLU A 56 11.94 22.79 5.99
CA GLU A 56 13.39 23.02 5.83
C GLU A 56 14.06 21.95 4.94
N ARG A 57 13.37 21.54 3.87
CA ARG A 57 13.78 20.43 3.01
C ARG A 57 13.49 20.70 1.54
N LEU A 58 14.38 20.17 0.70
CA LEU A 58 14.16 20.06 -0.73
C LEU A 58 13.15 18.95 -1.03
N TYR A 59 12.19 19.26 -1.88
CA TYR A 59 11.25 18.28 -2.42
C TYR A 59 11.15 18.45 -3.94
N VAL A 60 10.84 17.35 -4.63
CA VAL A 60 10.59 17.37 -6.06
C VAL A 60 9.15 17.79 -6.29
N SER A 61 8.96 18.85 -7.06
CA SER A 61 7.65 19.28 -7.55
C SER A 61 7.66 19.34 -9.07
N TYR A 62 6.53 18.99 -9.67
CA TYR A 62 6.34 19.18 -11.10
C TYR A 62 5.99 20.63 -11.38
N THR A 63 6.51 21.17 -12.48
CA THR A 63 6.35 22.57 -12.88
C THR A 63 5.21 22.79 -13.87
N THR A 64 4.71 21.70 -14.48
CA THR A 64 3.65 21.72 -15.49
C THR A 64 2.32 21.23 -14.93
N ASP A 65 1.24 21.96 -15.17
CA ASP A 65 -0.11 21.60 -14.72
C ASP A 65 -0.66 20.33 -15.38
N ASP A 66 -0.15 19.97 -16.58
CA ASP A 66 -0.55 18.78 -17.33
C ASP A 66 -0.34 17.47 -16.57
N ILE A 67 0.53 17.45 -15.57
CA ILE A 67 0.71 16.27 -14.74
C ILE A 67 -0.50 16.01 -13.83
N THR A 68 -1.29 17.03 -13.51
CA THR A 68 -2.43 16.91 -12.60
C THR A 68 -3.41 15.86 -13.09
N SER A 69 -3.75 15.87 -14.38
CA SER A 69 -4.64 14.86 -14.98
C SER A 69 -4.04 13.45 -14.91
N PHE A 70 -2.73 13.32 -15.09
CA PHE A 70 -2.05 12.03 -14.95
C PHE A 70 -2.06 11.52 -13.50
N VAL A 71 -1.76 12.41 -12.53
CA VAL A 71 -1.82 12.11 -11.09
C VAL A 71 -3.21 11.65 -10.67
N LEU A 72 -4.24 12.36 -11.10
CA LEU A 72 -5.62 11.99 -10.83
C LEU A 72 -5.98 10.64 -11.48
N ALA A 73 -5.58 10.42 -12.73
CA ALA A 73 -5.89 9.19 -13.46
C ALA A 73 -5.35 7.94 -12.77
N TYR A 74 -4.07 7.90 -12.38
CA TYR A 74 -3.53 6.73 -11.69
C TYR A 74 -4.00 6.65 -10.22
N THR A 75 -4.28 7.79 -9.57
CA THR A 75 -4.78 7.79 -8.18
C THR A 75 -6.17 7.17 -8.10
N PHE A 76 -7.11 7.63 -8.93
CA PHE A 76 -8.48 7.12 -8.95
C PHE A 76 -8.63 5.81 -9.74
N GLY A 77 -7.89 5.64 -10.82
CA GLY A 77 -7.99 4.45 -11.68
C GLY A 77 -7.27 3.22 -11.13
N LEU A 78 -6.24 3.41 -10.29
CA LEU A 78 -5.40 2.32 -9.82
C LEU A 78 -5.25 2.28 -8.30
N TYR A 79 -4.75 3.33 -7.66
CA TYR A 79 -4.42 3.26 -6.22
C TYR A 79 -5.65 3.15 -5.32
N ILE A 80 -6.66 4.00 -5.50
CA ILE A 80 -7.89 3.96 -4.69
C ILE A 80 -8.59 2.60 -4.80
N PRO A 81 -8.83 2.04 -6.01
CA PRO A 81 -9.39 0.70 -6.16
C PRO A 81 -8.57 -0.39 -5.48
N LEU A 82 -7.23 -0.37 -5.65
CA LEU A 82 -6.34 -1.36 -5.02
C LEU A 82 -6.40 -1.29 -3.49
N VAL A 83 -6.41 -0.08 -2.93
CA VAL A 83 -6.53 0.12 -1.48
C VAL A 83 -7.89 -0.35 -0.98
N ALA A 84 -8.98 -0.05 -1.69
CA ALA A 84 -10.33 -0.50 -1.35
C ALA A 84 -10.44 -2.04 -1.35
N ILE A 85 -9.90 -2.70 -2.39
CA ILE A 85 -9.84 -4.17 -2.46
C ILE A 85 -9.02 -4.72 -1.28
N SER A 86 -7.86 -4.13 -1.00
CA SER A 86 -7.00 -4.54 0.11
C SER A 86 -7.71 -4.42 1.46
N PHE A 87 -8.47 -3.34 1.66
CA PHE A 87 -9.27 -3.08 2.85
C PHE A 87 -10.34 -4.16 3.06
N ILE A 88 -11.12 -4.46 2.02
CA ILE A 88 -12.15 -5.52 2.05
C ILE A 88 -11.54 -6.88 2.40
N LEU A 89 -10.41 -7.22 1.78
CA LEU A 89 -9.71 -8.49 2.01
C LEU A 89 -9.18 -8.60 3.44
N ASN A 90 -8.58 -7.53 3.98
CA ASN A 90 -8.11 -7.51 5.36
C ASN A 90 -9.26 -7.66 6.37
N ILE A 91 -10.39 -6.96 6.17
CA ILE A 91 -11.59 -7.11 7.03
C ILE A 91 -12.10 -8.56 7.01
N LYS A 92 -12.23 -9.15 5.82
CA LYS A 92 -12.68 -10.55 5.68
C LYS A 92 -11.71 -11.52 6.38
N THR A 93 -10.41 -11.27 6.28
CA THR A 93 -9.37 -12.07 6.93
C THR A 93 -9.48 -11.99 8.46
N ILE A 94 -9.59 -10.78 9.03
CA ILE A 94 -9.76 -10.57 10.47
C ILE A 94 -11.03 -11.27 10.97
N LYS A 95 -12.16 -11.13 10.26
CA LYS A 95 -13.42 -11.80 10.63
C LYS A 95 -13.26 -13.33 10.66
N LYS A 96 -12.62 -13.92 9.65
CA LYS A 96 -12.37 -15.37 9.60
C LYS A 96 -11.44 -15.85 10.73
N LEU A 97 -10.37 -15.12 11.01
CA LEU A 97 -9.45 -15.43 12.12
C LEU A 97 -10.16 -15.38 13.48
N LYS A 98 -11.01 -14.37 13.70
CA LYS A 98 -11.80 -14.24 14.94
C LYS A 98 -12.74 -15.43 15.15
N VAL A 99 -13.44 -15.87 14.09
CA VAL A 99 -14.33 -17.04 14.14
C VAL A 99 -13.52 -18.33 14.42
N ARG A 100 -12.37 -18.51 13.77
CA ARG A 100 -11.52 -19.69 13.98
C ARG A 100 -10.96 -19.76 15.40
N ASN A 101 -10.53 -18.64 15.97
CA ASN A 101 -10.05 -18.57 17.35
C ASN A 101 -11.16 -18.86 18.37
N LEU A 102 -12.40 -18.43 18.10
CA LEU A 102 -13.56 -18.74 18.94
C LEU A 102 -13.91 -20.24 18.92
N ILE A 103 -13.82 -20.90 17.76
CA ILE A 103 -14.17 -22.31 17.61
C ILE A 103 -13.09 -23.24 18.19
N SER A 104 -11.81 -22.86 18.09
CA SER A 104 -10.69 -23.74 18.47
C SER A 104 -10.34 -23.70 19.96
N ASN A 105 -10.88 -22.76 20.75
CA ASN A 105 -10.60 -22.53 22.20
C ASN A 105 -9.11 -22.43 22.61
N ILE A 106 -8.18 -22.61 21.67
CA ILE A 106 -6.74 -22.49 21.78
C ILE A 106 -6.32 -21.76 20.50
N GLY A 107 -6.18 -20.43 20.58
CA GLY A 107 -5.55 -19.68 19.50
C GLY A 107 -4.10 -20.16 19.39
N SER A 108 -3.75 -20.80 18.27
CA SER A 108 -2.35 -21.17 18.05
C SER A 108 -1.50 -19.89 18.01
N SER A 109 -0.26 -19.94 18.50
CA SER A 109 0.65 -18.78 18.43
C SER A 109 0.78 -18.26 16.99
N SER A 110 0.67 -19.16 16.00
CA SER A 110 0.64 -18.81 14.58
C SER A 110 -0.57 -17.98 14.17
N ASP A 111 -1.78 -18.29 14.64
CA ASP A 111 -3.00 -17.54 14.29
C ASP A 111 -2.99 -16.12 14.91
N ILE A 112 -2.47 -15.99 16.13
CA ILE A 112 -2.29 -14.67 16.79
C ILE A 112 -1.29 -13.81 16.02
N ARG A 113 -0.15 -14.40 15.62
CA ARG A 113 0.89 -13.72 14.83
C ARG A 113 0.35 -13.24 13.47
N LEU A 114 -0.42 -14.09 12.78
CA LEU A 114 -1.05 -13.73 11.50
C LEU A 114 -2.10 -12.61 11.67
N SER A 115 -2.81 -12.61 12.79
CA SER A 115 -3.77 -11.54 13.13
C SER A 115 -3.06 -10.19 13.31
N ILE A 116 -1.98 -10.14 14.12
CA ILE A 116 -1.18 -8.92 14.33
C ILE A 116 -0.64 -8.38 13.00
N TYR A 117 -0.08 -9.26 12.17
CA TYR A 117 0.43 -8.87 10.85
C TYR A 117 -0.69 -8.33 9.92
N THR A 118 -1.89 -8.89 10.02
CA THR A 118 -3.06 -8.42 9.27
C THR A 118 -3.51 -7.04 9.75
N PHE A 119 -3.53 -6.78 11.06
CA PHE A 119 -3.82 -5.46 11.62
C PHE A 119 -2.78 -4.41 11.23
N PHE A 120 -1.50 -4.75 11.30
CA PHE A 120 -0.42 -3.85 10.89
C PHE A 120 -0.58 -3.41 9.43
N SER A 121 -0.71 -4.37 8.52
CA SER A 121 -0.88 -4.07 7.09
C SER A 121 -2.21 -3.37 6.77
N PHE A 122 -3.25 -3.60 7.57
CA PHE A 122 -4.48 -2.83 7.47
C PHE A 122 -4.27 -1.36 7.86
N GLY A 123 -3.55 -1.10 8.96
CA GLY A 123 -3.16 0.25 9.37
C GLY A 123 -2.32 0.94 8.30
N MET A 124 -1.33 0.25 7.73
CA MET A 124 -0.51 0.80 6.65
C MET A 124 -1.33 1.14 5.41
N ALA A 125 -2.31 0.31 5.02
CA ALA A 125 -3.19 0.61 3.89
C ALA A 125 -4.04 1.88 4.12
N ILE A 126 -4.47 2.15 5.36
CA ILE A 126 -5.19 3.38 5.72
C ILE A 126 -4.26 4.59 5.62
N ILE A 127 -3.05 4.49 6.17
CA ILE A 127 -2.06 5.58 6.11
C ILE A 127 -1.69 5.88 4.65
N PHE A 128 -1.52 4.84 3.83
CA PHE A 128 -1.27 4.99 2.40
C PHE A 128 -2.44 5.71 1.69
N LEU A 129 -3.69 5.35 2.01
CA LEU A 129 -4.87 6.04 1.48
C LEU A 129 -4.88 7.54 1.82
N LEU A 130 -4.55 7.88 3.07
CA LEU A 130 -4.54 9.27 3.54
C LEU A 130 -3.58 10.13 2.71
N VAL A 131 -2.43 9.59 2.30
CA VAL A 131 -1.49 10.31 1.41
C VAL A 131 -2.12 10.67 0.07
N TYR A 132 -2.87 9.76 -0.56
CA TYR A 132 -3.55 10.06 -1.82
C TYR A 132 -4.71 11.03 -1.63
N ILE A 133 -5.44 10.94 -0.51
CA ILE A 133 -6.47 11.92 -0.17
C ILE A 133 -5.84 13.32 -0.03
N LEU A 134 -4.71 13.44 0.67
CA LEU A 134 -3.98 14.71 0.81
C LEU A 134 -3.57 15.28 -0.55
N ARG A 135 -3.12 14.43 -1.48
CA ARG A 135 -2.77 14.87 -2.85
C ARG A 135 -3.99 15.37 -3.61
N VAL A 136 -5.12 14.67 -3.53
CA VAL A 136 -6.38 15.12 -4.16
C VAL A 136 -6.85 16.43 -3.54
N VAL A 137 -6.80 16.56 -2.21
CA VAL A 137 -7.15 17.81 -1.52
C VAL A 137 -6.26 18.95 -1.98
N SER A 138 -4.94 18.75 -2.07
CA SER A 138 -4.00 19.76 -2.58
C SER A 138 -4.36 20.25 -3.98
N ILE A 139 -4.74 19.33 -4.88
CA ILE A 139 -5.16 19.67 -6.24
C ILE A 139 -6.46 20.47 -6.23
N LEU A 140 -7.42 20.10 -5.38
CA LEU A 140 -8.72 20.77 -5.31
C LEU A 140 -8.67 22.15 -4.64
N THR A 141 -7.83 22.32 -3.61
CA THR A 141 -7.71 23.58 -2.87
C THR A 141 -6.65 24.51 -3.44
N GLY A 142 -5.74 24.00 -4.28
CA GLY A 142 -4.55 24.72 -4.75
C GLY A 142 -3.48 24.91 -3.67
N ASP A 143 -3.71 24.41 -2.45
CA ASP A 143 -2.77 24.54 -1.34
C ASP A 143 -1.71 23.43 -1.41
N GLN A 144 -0.47 23.81 -1.71
CA GLN A 144 0.66 22.91 -1.86
C GLN A 144 1.08 22.24 -0.54
N PHE A 145 0.66 22.77 0.61
CA PHE A 145 0.99 22.22 1.94
C PHE A 145 0.62 20.74 2.05
N TYR A 146 -0.57 20.35 1.59
CA TYR A 146 -1.04 18.97 1.65
C TYR A 146 -0.22 18.03 0.76
N ASN A 147 0.20 18.49 -0.42
CA ASN A 147 1.05 17.70 -1.31
C ASN A 147 2.47 17.54 -0.75
N ILE A 148 3.01 18.57 -0.11
CA ILE A 148 4.33 18.54 0.55
C ILE A 148 4.34 17.49 1.66
N ILE A 149 3.33 17.48 2.53
CA ILE A 149 3.18 16.47 3.60
C ILE A 149 3.02 15.07 2.99
N GLY A 150 2.12 14.92 2.03
CA GLY A 150 1.86 13.63 1.40
C GLY A 150 3.11 13.04 0.74
N THR A 151 3.85 13.86 0.00
CA THR A 151 5.04 13.42 -0.74
C THR A 151 6.21 13.12 0.19
N THR A 152 6.40 13.92 1.26
CA THR A 152 7.48 13.67 2.24
C THR A 152 7.19 12.45 3.10
N SER A 153 5.94 12.24 3.50
CA SER A 153 5.54 11.09 4.33
C SER A 153 5.57 9.76 3.58
N LEU A 154 5.37 9.77 2.26
CA LEU A 154 5.28 8.55 1.45
C LEU A 154 6.53 7.65 1.60
N SER A 155 7.73 8.23 1.57
CA SER A 155 8.98 7.45 1.73
C SER A 155 9.03 6.75 3.10
N TYR A 156 8.69 7.47 4.17
CA TYR A 156 8.64 6.89 5.52
C TYR A 156 7.59 5.78 5.63
N ILE A 157 6.44 5.94 4.98
CA ILE A 157 5.38 4.93 4.98
C ILE A 157 5.85 3.65 4.29
N ILE A 158 6.52 3.77 3.14
CA ILE A 158 7.09 2.64 2.40
C ILE A 158 8.16 1.92 3.25
N ASP A 159 9.04 2.68 3.90
CA ASP A 159 10.07 2.12 4.78
C ASP A 159 9.44 1.37 5.95
N ILE A 160 8.46 1.97 6.63
CA ILE A 160 7.75 1.32 7.74
C ILE A 160 7.04 0.06 7.26
N GLU A 161 6.36 0.08 6.12
CA GLU A 161 5.67 -1.11 5.61
C GLU A 161 6.66 -2.22 5.25
N THR A 162 7.77 -1.89 4.61
CA THR A 162 8.79 -2.84 4.15
C THR A 162 9.57 -3.43 5.32
N PHE A 163 10.21 -2.59 6.13
CA PHE A 163 10.97 -3.04 7.30
C PHE A 163 10.05 -3.61 8.37
N GLY A 164 8.90 -2.98 8.63
CA GLY A 164 7.91 -3.49 9.58
C GLY A 164 7.44 -4.88 9.19
N SER A 165 7.08 -5.09 7.91
CA SER A 165 6.67 -6.42 7.44
C SER A 165 7.80 -7.45 7.56
N PHE A 166 9.03 -7.06 7.27
CA PHE A 166 10.20 -7.91 7.41
C PHE A 166 10.45 -8.32 8.88
N TYR A 167 10.44 -7.36 9.80
CA TYR A 167 10.59 -7.64 11.24
C TYR A 167 9.44 -8.48 11.78
N PHE A 168 8.19 -8.18 11.40
CA PHE A 168 7.07 -9.04 11.73
C PHE A 168 7.32 -10.46 11.22
N SER A 169 7.80 -10.66 9.99
CA SER A 169 8.12 -11.99 9.47
C SER A 169 9.25 -12.70 10.23
N LEU A 170 10.26 -11.98 10.73
CA LEU A 170 11.39 -12.56 11.48
C LEU A 170 10.99 -12.96 12.90
N PHE A 171 10.36 -12.05 13.63
CA PHE A 171 9.92 -12.30 15.01
C PHE A 171 8.71 -13.24 15.09
N THR A 172 8.09 -13.56 13.94
CA THR A 172 6.98 -14.51 13.86
C THR A 172 7.34 -15.88 13.29
N LYS A 173 8.62 -16.19 13.09
CA LYS A 173 9.08 -17.59 12.97
C LYS A 173 8.94 -18.29 14.31
#